data_AF-A0A1P9WSW5-F1
#
_entry.id   AF-A0A1P9WSW5-F1
#
_cell.length_a   1.000
_cell.length_b   1.000
_cell.length_c   1.000
_cell.angle_alpha   90.00
_cell.angle_beta   90.00
_cell.angle_gamma   90.00
#
_symmetry.space_group_name_H-M   'P 1'
#
loop_
_entity.id
_entity.type
_entity.pdbx_description
1 polymer ?
#
loop_
_entity_poly.entity_id
_entity_poly.type
_entity_poly.pdbx_seq_one_letter_code
_entity_poly.pdbx_strand_id
1 'polypeptide(L)'
;MQLLQVILFFLAGLSLSTFAQNPPADTMSLEQFTDRTVTIVTLTDYKLPDVNLGMNRLYVRIRKATINTVSRYFFTFDKISTDKGNGFALNYEEIGGMIAAIGRLSQEIDAALREKADYKESRYSTYRGIRVGYFVENGKVRWFIDGAPNALHIYYRTIGSINVADIGPFEKALIDAKRKIDQMMDR
;
A
#
# COMPACT_ATOMS: atom_id res chain seq x y z
N MET A 1 -23.16 28.25 -43.56
CA MET A 1 -23.28 26.90 -42.96
C MET A 1 -21.93 26.30 -42.57
N GLN A 2 -20.90 26.37 -43.42
CA GLN A 2 -19.57 25.82 -43.13
C GLN A 2 -18.84 26.47 -41.94
N LEU A 3 -18.97 27.79 -41.74
CA LEU A 3 -18.32 28.49 -40.61
C LEU A 3 -18.86 28.05 -39.23
N LEU A 4 -20.16 27.75 -39.14
CA LEU A 4 -20.82 27.31 -37.91
C LEU A 4 -20.39 25.88 -37.53
N GLN A 5 -20.18 25.01 -38.53
CA GLN A 5 -19.72 23.64 -38.32
C GLN A 5 -18.26 23.58 -37.84
N VAL A 6 -17.41 24.50 -38.31
CA VAL A 6 -16.01 24.61 -37.86
C VAL A 6 -15.92 25.07 -36.40
N ILE A 7 -16.78 26.01 -35.98
CA ILE A 7 -16.84 26.47 -34.59
C ILE A 7 -17.34 25.37 -33.65
N LEU A 8 -18.35 24.59 -34.07
CA LEU A 8 -18.86 23.44 -33.30
C LEU A 8 -17.80 22.33 -33.15
N PHE A 9 -16.97 22.10 -34.18
CA PHE A 9 -15.85 21.17 -34.10
C PHE A 9 -14.74 21.65 -33.15
N PHE A 10 -14.48 22.97 -33.10
CA PHE A 10 -13.50 23.56 -32.19
C PHE A 10 -13.97 23.56 -30.72
N LEU A 11 -15.27 23.76 -30.46
CA LEU A 11 -15.84 23.67 -29.11
C LEU A 11 -15.89 22.23 -28.58
N ALA A 12 -16.08 21.24 -29.44
CA ALA A 12 -16.06 19.83 -29.04
C ALA A 12 -14.64 19.30 -28.72
N GLY A 13 -13.59 19.96 -29.21
CA GLY A 13 -12.20 19.58 -28.94
C GLY A 13 -11.64 20.08 -27.59
N LEU A 14 -12.29 21.05 -26.94
CA LEU A 14 -11.83 21.65 -25.68
C LEU A 14 -12.17 20.80 -24.43
N SER A 15 -13.02 19.78 -24.56
CA SER A 15 -13.47 18.93 -23.44
C SER A 15 -12.54 17.75 -23.14
N LEU A 16 -11.42 17.60 -23.87
CA LEU A 16 -10.45 16.51 -23.64
C LEU A 16 -9.30 16.89 -22.68
N SER A 17 -9.42 18.00 -21.97
CA SER A 17 -8.46 18.42 -20.96
C SER A 17 -8.67 17.65 -19.65
N THR A 18 -8.13 16.43 -19.61
CA THR A 18 -7.51 15.79 -18.44
C THR A 18 -8.25 15.89 -17.09
N PHE A 19 -9.01 14.85 -16.75
CA PHE A 19 -9.25 14.49 -15.35
C PHE A 19 -8.00 13.81 -14.77
N ALA A 20 -6.93 14.57 -14.53
CA ALA A 20 -5.95 14.18 -13.52
C ALA A 20 -6.52 14.63 -12.17
N GLN A 21 -7.51 13.90 -11.65
CA GLN A 21 -7.96 14.13 -10.27
C GLN A 21 -6.78 13.77 -9.38
N ASN A 22 -6.11 14.77 -8.82
CA ASN A 22 -5.15 14.53 -7.74
C ASN A 22 -5.90 13.75 -6.66
N PRO A 23 -5.42 12.55 -6.27
CA PRO A 23 -6.05 11.80 -5.21
C PRO A 23 -6.13 12.68 -3.95
N PRO A 24 -7.17 12.57 -3.10
CA PRO A 24 -7.26 13.28 -1.84
C PRO A 24 -5.92 13.21 -1.09
N ALA A 25 -5.50 14.30 -0.46
CA ALA A 25 -4.15 14.43 0.09
C ALA A 25 -3.75 13.33 1.10
N ASP A 26 -4.72 12.63 1.68
CA ASP A 26 -4.52 11.54 2.66
C ASP A 26 -4.38 10.16 1.99
N THR A 27 -4.69 10.09 0.70
CA THR A 27 -4.57 8.89 -0.13
C THR A 27 -3.32 8.91 -1.01
N MET A 28 -2.50 9.96 -0.96
CA MET A 28 -1.24 10.03 -1.71
C MET A 28 -0.24 8.96 -1.24
N SER A 29 0.58 8.45 -2.15
CA SER A 29 1.72 7.61 -1.82
C SER A 29 2.84 8.45 -1.19
N LEU A 30 3.79 7.77 -0.53
CA LEU A 30 5.00 8.45 -0.04
C LEU A 30 5.71 9.15 -1.20
N GLU A 31 5.92 8.46 -2.32
CA GLU A 31 6.56 9.02 -3.52
C GLU A 31 5.80 10.24 -4.06
N GLN A 32 4.49 10.11 -4.30
CA GLN A 32 3.62 11.19 -4.79
C GLN A 32 3.63 12.40 -3.85
N PHE A 33 3.66 12.15 -2.54
CA PHE A 33 3.75 13.21 -1.56
C PHE A 33 5.10 13.92 -1.66
N THR A 34 6.20 13.17 -1.78
CA THR A 34 7.58 13.68 -1.79
C THR A 34 8.09 14.22 -3.13
N ASP A 35 7.45 13.90 -4.26
CA ASP A 35 7.90 14.23 -5.61
C ASP A 35 7.63 15.69 -6.04
N ARG A 36 7.98 16.64 -5.17
CA ARG A 36 7.86 18.07 -5.46
C ARG A 36 9.23 18.62 -5.80
N THR A 37 9.42 18.94 -7.08
CA THR A 37 10.71 19.30 -7.71
C THR A 37 11.44 20.52 -7.12
N VAL A 38 10.83 21.29 -6.21
CA VAL A 38 11.44 22.50 -5.63
C VAL A 38 11.09 22.70 -4.15
N THR A 39 10.93 21.63 -3.36
CA THR A 39 10.69 21.76 -1.91
C THR A 39 11.59 20.86 -1.07
N ILE A 40 12.01 21.35 0.10
CA ILE A 40 12.72 20.52 1.08
C ILE A 40 11.75 19.49 1.63
N VAL A 41 12.10 18.21 1.47
CA VAL A 41 11.39 17.07 2.04
C VAL A 41 12.17 16.57 3.26
N THR A 42 11.53 16.54 4.42
CA THR A 42 12.10 15.89 5.61
C THR A 42 11.43 14.55 5.84
N LEU A 43 12.21 13.49 5.99
CA LEU A 43 11.73 12.16 6.35
C LEU A 43 12.19 11.81 7.77
N THR A 44 11.22 11.57 8.66
CA THR A 44 11.48 11.17 10.05
C THR A 44 10.92 9.78 10.29
N ASP A 45 11.79 8.84 10.68
CA ASP A 45 11.41 7.46 10.95
C ASP A 45 11.22 7.21 12.47
N TYR A 46 10.08 6.64 12.83
CA TYR A 46 9.77 6.13 14.16
C TYR A 46 9.77 4.60 14.10
N LYS A 47 10.79 3.97 14.67
CA LYS A 47 10.91 2.51 14.67
C LYS A 47 9.75 1.86 15.42
N LEU A 48 9.23 0.78 14.85
CA LEU A 48 8.31 -0.15 15.51
C LEU A 48 9.06 -1.46 15.80
N PRO A 49 8.55 -2.32 16.70
CA PRO A 49 9.10 -3.66 16.88
C PRO A 49 9.06 -4.45 15.56
N ASP A 50 10.16 -5.13 15.22
CA ASP A 50 10.23 -5.98 14.04
C ASP A 50 9.12 -7.05 14.04
N VAL A 51 8.58 -7.36 12.87
CA VAL A 51 7.54 -8.39 12.73
C VAL A 51 8.21 -9.72 12.41
N ASN A 52 8.02 -10.70 13.29
CA ASN A 52 8.46 -12.06 13.06
C ASN A 52 7.36 -12.84 12.33
N LEU A 53 7.70 -13.38 11.16
CA LEU A 53 6.83 -14.15 10.29
C LEU A 53 7.41 -15.56 10.05
N GLY A 54 7.99 -16.16 11.10
CA GLY A 54 8.66 -17.45 11.06
C GLY A 54 10.08 -17.35 10.51
N MET A 55 10.31 -17.87 9.30
CA MET A 55 11.62 -17.77 8.63
C MET A 55 11.87 -16.37 8.05
N ASN A 56 10.83 -15.54 7.97
CA ASN A 56 10.92 -14.16 7.49
C ASN A 56 10.86 -13.18 8.66
N ARG A 57 11.60 -12.08 8.56
CA ARG A 57 11.49 -10.92 9.45
C ARG A 57 11.19 -9.69 8.60
N LEU A 58 10.25 -8.87 9.07
CA LEU A 58 9.99 -7.55 8.49
C LEU A 58 10.45 -6.46 9.45
N TYR A 59 11.23 -5.54 8.92
CA TYR A 59 11.63 -4.31 9.59
C TYR A 59 10.57 -3.26 9.31
N VAL A 60 9.91 -2.81 10.37
CA VAL A 60 8.74 -1.93 10.26
C VAL A 60 8.98 -0.61 10.99
N ARG A 61 8.43 0.47 10.44
CA ARG A 61 8.55 1.81 11.02
C ARG A 61 7.40 2.67 10.52
N ILE A 62 7.08 3.70 11.29
CA ILE A 62 6.23 4.80 10.82
C ILE A 62 7.16 5.86 10.25
N ARG A 63 6.98 6.20 8.97
CA ARG A 63 7.68 7.30 8.32
C ARG A 63 6.78 8.52 8.27
N LYS A 64 7.23 9.61 8.88
CA LYS A 64 6.65 10.94 8.70
C LYS A 64 7.38 11.65 7.58
N ALA A 65 6.66 12.04 6.53
CA ALA A 65 7.17 12.95 5.52
C ALA A 65 6.62 14.34 5.78
N THR A 66 7.50 15.34 5.80
CA THR A 66 7.14 16.75 6.01
C THR A 66 7.62 17.58 4.84
N ILE A 67 6.70 18.35 4.26
CA ILE A 67 6.97 19.32 3.19
C ILE A 67 6.39 20.64 3.64
N ASN A 68 7.27 21.64 3.79
CA ASN A 68 6.92 22.91 4.41
C ASN A 68 6.30 22.68 5.80
N THR A 69 5.01 22.96 5.98
CA THR A 69 4.26 22.76 7.23
C THR A 69 3.35 21.52 7.20
N VAL A 70 3.23 20.84 6.05
CA VAL A 70 2.32 19.70 5.89
C VAL A 70 3.07 18.42 6.20
N SER A 71 2.51 17.62 7.11
CA SER A 71 3.03 16.30 7.45
C SER A 71 2.07 15.19 7.06
N ARG A 72 2.64 14.07 6.63
CA ARG A 72 1.93 12.82 6.32
C ARG A 72 2.68 11.64 6.94
N TYR A 73 1.93 10.61 7.33
CA TYR A 73 2.47 9.44 8.00
C TYR A 73 2.20 8.19 7.17
N PHE A 74 3.21 7.33 7.10
CA PHE A 74 3.19 6.11 6.31
C PHE A 74 3.68 4.95 7.17
N PHE A 75 2.98 3.82 7.14
CA PHE A 75 3.53 2.57 7.64
C PHE A 75 4.46 1.99 6.58
N THR A 76 5.72 1.76 6.93
CA THR A 76 6.70 1.21 5.99
C THR A 76 7.27 -0.09 6.50
N PHE A 77 7.51 -1.03 5.58
CA PHE A 77 8.00 -2.36 5.89
C PHE A 77 8.97 -2.88 4.82
N ASP A 78 10.04 -3.55 5.25
CA ASP A 78 11.10 -4.11 4.39
C ASP A 78 11.59 -5.48 4.92
N LYS A 79 12.11 -6.35 4.04
CA LYS A 79 12.84 -7.58 4.41
C LYS A 79 14.25 -7.30 4.91
N ILE A 80 14.85 -6.18 4.51
CA ILE A 80 16.24 -5.85 4.80
C ILE A 80 16.28 -4.71 5.82
N SER A 81 17.06 -4.86 6.90
CA SER A 81 17.18 -3.85 7.96
C SER A 81 17.91 -2.59 7.53
N THR A 82 18.74 -2.70 6.48
CA THR A 82 19.77 -1.72 6.14
C THR A 82 19.30 -0.61 5.21
N ASP A 83 18.20 -0.78 4.49
CA ASP A 83 17.78 0.21 3.50
C ASP A 83 16.70 1.15 4.06
N LYS A 84 17.15 2.37 4.39
CA LYS A 84 16.30 3.51 4.75
C LYS A 84 15.40 3.98 3.59
N GLY A 85 15.35 3.27 2.47
CA GLY A 85 14.70 3.74 1.24
C GLY A 85 13.88 2.73 0.45
N ASN A 86 13.95 1.41 0.70
CA ASN A 86 13.51 0.43 -0.32
C ASN A 86 12.24 -0.39 0.02
N GLY A 87 11.66 -0.22 1.21
CA GLY A 87 10.48 -0.95 1.66
C GLY A 87 9.15 -0.43 1.10
N PHE A 88 8.11 -1.24 1.17
CA PHE A 88 6.76 -0.78 0.84
C PHE A 88 6.29 0.26 1.84
N ALA A 89 5.49 1.23 1.38
CA ALA A 89 4.85 2.24 2.20
C ALA A 89 3.33 2.15 2.01
N LEU A 90 2.57 2.21 3.10
CA LEU A 90 1.12 2.33 3.13
C LEU A 90 0.77 3.68 3.76
N ASN A 91 -0.14 4.43 3.13
CA ASN A 91 -0.73 5.61 3.75
C ASN A 91 -1.78 5.17 4.79
N TYR A 92 -2.32 6.14 5.52
CA TYR A 92 -3.26 5.88 6.61
C TYR A 92 -4.49 5.06 6.17
N GLU A 93 -5.11 5.45 5.05
CA GLU A 93 -6.30 4.78 4.52
C GLU A 93 -6.01 3.34 4.10
N GLU A 94 -4.86 3.10 3.46
CA GLU A 94 -4.47 1.75 3.07
C GLU A 94 -4.13 0.85 4.25
N ILE A 95 -3.64 1.39 5.37
CA ILE A 95 -3.47 0.61 6.61
C ILE A 95 -4.85 0.08 7.06
N GLY A 96 -5.87 0.94 7.07
CA GLY A 96 -7.24 0.54 7.40
C GLY A 96 -7.80 -0.50 6.43
N GLY A 97 -7.60 -0.28 5.12
CA GLY A 97 -8.00 -1.22 4.07
C GLY A 97 -7.33 -2.60 4.20
N MET A 98 -6.03 -2.64 4.52
CA MET A 98 -5.31 -3.89 4.74
C MET A 98 -5.82 -4.66 5.97
N ILE A 99 -6.07 -3.97 7.09
CA ILE A 99 -6.63 -4.60 8.31
C ILE A 99 -7.99 -5.22 8.01
N ALA A 100 -8.89 -4.45 7.38
CA ALA A 100 -10.22 -4.94 7.02
C ALA A 100 -10.17 -6.11 6.04
N ALA A 101 -9.25 -6.05 5.07
CA ALA A 101 -9.04 -7.12 4.09
C ALA A 101 -8.55 -8.41 4.74
N ILE A 102 -7.57 -8.35 5.66
CA ILE A 102 -7.07 -9.53 6.39
C ILE A 102 -8.21 -10.18 7.17
N GLY A 103 -9.03 -9.39 7.88
CA GLY A 103 -10.20 -9.90 8.59
C GLY A 103 -11.20 -10.61 7.68
N ARG A 104 -11.52 -10.02 6.51
CA ARG A 104 -12.44 -10.63 5.53
C ARG A 104 -11.85 -11.90 4.90
N LEU A 105 -10.60 -11.86 4.46
CA LEU A 105 -9.92 -13.00 3.84
C LEU A 105 -9.85 -14.19 4.80
N SER A 106 -9.63 -13.93 6.09
CA SER A 106 -9.59 -14.97 7.12
C SER A 106 -10.93 -15.73 7.22
N GLN A 107 -12.06 -15.04 7.03
CA GLN A 107 -13.39 -15.67 7.05
C GLN A 107 -13.67 -16.55 5.83
N GLU A 108 -12.93 -16.37 4.73
CA GLU A 108 -13.13 -17.11 3.48
C GLU A 108 -12.33 -18.43 3.43
N ILE A 109 -11.36 -18.63 4.34
CA ILE A 109 -10.42 -19.77 4.33
C ILE A 109 -11.13 -21.12 4.40
N ASP A 110 -12.10 -21.28 5.31
CA ASP A 110 -12.79 -22.57 5.49
C ASP A 110 -13.64 -22.95 4.27
N ALA A 111 -14.13 -21.96 3.52
CA ALA A 111 -14.80 -22.20 2.25
C ALA A 111 -13.78 -22.61 1.18
N ALA A 112 -12.65 -21.90 1.08
CA ALA A 112 -11.60 -22.21 0.12
C ALA A 112 -11.01 -23.62 0.31
N LEU A 113 -10.83 -24.08 1.55
CA LEU A 113 -10.34 -25.43 1.85
C LEU A 113 -11.31 -26.55 1.40
N ARG A 114 -12.62 -26.28 1.34
CA ARG A 114 -13.64 -27.26 0.95
C ARG A 114 -13.75 -27.46 -0.55
N GLU A 115 -13.28 -26.50 -1.35
CA GLU A 115 -13.40 -26.55 -2.81
C GLU A 115 -12.52 -27.62 -3.47
N LYS A 116 -11.53 -28.18 -2.75
CA LYS A 116 -10.61 -29.22 -3.26
C LYS A 116 -9.95 -28.85 -4.60
N ALA A 117 -9.75 -27.57 -4.87
CA ALA A 117 -9.00 -27.09 -6.03
C ALA A 117 -7.50 -27.37 -5.84
N ASP A 118 -6.79 -27.62 -6.94
CA ASP A 118 -5.32 -27.78 -6.92
C ASP A 118 -4.62 -26.50 -6.43
N TYR A 119 -5.19 -25.35 -6.80
CA TYR A 119 -4.75 -24.03 -6.39
C TYR A 119 -5.94 -23.05 -6.34
N LYS A 120 -6.02 -22.27 -5.27
CA LYS A 120 -6.95 -21.14 -5.15
C LYS A 120 -6.27 -19.97 -4.46
N GLU A 121 -6.34 -18.77 -5.05
CA GLU A 121 -5.80 -17.53 -4.45
C GLU A 121 -6.94 -16.53 -4.23
N SER A 122 -6.98 -15.94 -3.03
CA SER A 122 -7.80 -14.77 -2.71
C SER A 122 -6.90 -13.67 -2.19
N ARG A 123 -7.07 -12.44 -2.69
CA ARG A 123 -6.23 -11.31 -2.30
C ARG A 123 -6.95 -9.98 -2.34
N TYR A 124 -6.44 -9.07 -1.53
CA TYR A 124 -6.69 -7.64 -1.61
C TYR A 124 -5.47 -6.95 -2.24
N SER A 125 -5.70 -5.88 -2.98
CA SER A 125 -4.64 -5.08 -3.59
C SER A 125 -4.94 -3.61 -3.39
N THR A 126 -3.95 -2.84 -2.95
CA THR A 126 -4.06 -1.39 -2.97
C THR A 126 -3.96 -0.90 -4.42
N TYR A 127 -4.37 0.34 -4.67
CA TYR A 127 -4.25 0.98 -5.98
C TYR A 127 -2.78 1.04 -6.47
N ARG A 128 -1.81 0.93 -5.55
CA ARG A 128 -0.36 0.93 -5.84
C ARG A 128 0.22 -0.46 -6.01
N GLY A 129 -0.61 -1.50 -5.99
CA GLY A 129 -0.16 -2.86 -6.20
C GLY A 129 0.47 -3.52 -4.98
N ILE A 130 0.39 -2.96 -3.77
CA ILE A 130 0.74 -3.72 -2.56
C ILE A 130 -0.39 -4.70 -2.29
N ARG A 131 -0.07 -5.98 -2.10
CA ARG A 131 -1.08 -7.04 -1.98
C ARG A 131 -0.89 -7.82 -0.68
N VAL A 132 -2.02 -8.23 -0.13
CA VAL A 132 -2.10 -9.23 0.94
C VAL A 132 -3.14 -10.25 0.52
N GLY A 133 -2.84 -11.53 0.72
CA GLY A 133 -3.75 -12.59 0.32
C GLY A 133 -3.37 -13.91 0.95
N TYR A 134 -4.18 -14.92 0.65
CA TYR A 134 -3.82 -16.30 0.90
C TYR A 134 -3.99 -17.11 -0.38
N PHE A 135 -3.30 -18.23 -0.43
CA PHE A 135 -3.61 -19.27 -1.38
C PHE A 135 -3.72 -20.62 -0.69
N VAL A 136 -4.56 -21.48 -1.25
CA VAL A 136 -4.70 -22.88 -0.88
C VAL A 136 -4.03 -23.70 -1.96
N GLU A 137 -3.07 -24.54 -1.56
CA GLU A 137 -2.40 -25.50 -2.43
C GLU A 137 -2.21 -26.79 -1.64
N ASN A 138 -2.56 -27.94 -2.24
CA ASN A 138 -2.46 -29.24 -1.58
C ASN A 138 -3.17 -29.29 -0.20
N GLY A 139 -4.33 -28.65 -0.09
CA GLY A 139 -5.11 -28.58 1.15
C GLY A 139 -4.46 -27.74 2.27
N LYS A 140 -3.41 -26.98 1.97
CA LYS A 140 -2.71 -26.11 2.92
C LYS A 140 -2.89 -24.65 2.54
N VAL A 141 -3.23 -23.83 3.53
CA VAL A 141 -3.30 -22.38 3.39
C VAL A 141 -1.91 -21.80 3.59
N ARG A 142 -1.51 -20.87 2.73
CA ARG A 142 -0.35 -20.01 2.93
C ARG A 142 -0.75 -18.57 2.66
N TRP A 143 -0.39 -17.68 3.58
CA TRP A 143 -0.56 -16.24 3.43
C TRP A 143 0.59 -15.64 2.66
N PHE A 144 0.35 -14.53 1.96
CA PHE A 144 1.39 -13.77 1.30
C PHE A 144 1.23 -12.26 1.45
N ILE A 145 2.37 -11.56 1.44
CA ILE A 145 2.48 -10.10 1.31
C ILE A 145 3.48 -9.81 0.20
N ASP A 146 3.12 -8.98 -0.78
CA ASP A 146 4.00 -8.60 -1.87
C ASP A 146 3.64 -7.25 -2.52
N GLY A 147 4.39 -6.88 -3.56
CA GLY A 147 4.08 -5.74 -4.43
C GLY A 147 4.05 -6.16 -5.90
N ALA A 148 3.08 -5.65 -6.64
CA ALA A 148 2.87 -5.95 -8.04
C ALA A 148 3.92 -5.28 -8.95
N PRO A 149 4.24 -5.86 -10.12
CA PRO A 149 5.26 -5.34 -11.06
C PRO A 149 5.00 -3.94 -11.63
N ASN A 150 3.79 -3.41 -11.46
CA ASN A 150 3.32 -2.16 -12.06
C ASN A 150 3.27 -1.00 -11.04
N ALA A 151 3.81 -1.17 -9.83
CA ALA A 151 4.02 -0.01 -8.96
C ALA A 151 4.97 0.94 -9.72
N LEU A 152 4.65 2.23 -9.78
CA LEU A 152 5.59 3.22 -10.31
C LEU A 152 6.83 3.14 -9.41
N HIS A 153 7.96 2.64 -9.93
CA HIS A 153 9.12 2.26 -9.15
C HIS A 153 10.29 3.18 -9.50
N ILE A 154 10.57 4.18 -8.66
CA ILE A 154 11.91 4.81 -8.63
C ILE A 154 12.65 4.45 -7.33
N TYR A 155 11.95 4.10 -6.24
CA TYR A 155 12.59 3.95 -4.92
C TYR A 155 12.38 2.64 -4.16
N TYR A 156 11.43 1.76 -4.51
CA TYR A 156 11.01 0.69 -3.58
C TYR A 156 10.91 -0.68 -4.27
N ARG A 157 11.96 -1.49 -4.26
CA ARG A 157 11.95 -2.85 -4.80
C ARG A 157 12.89 -3.77 -4.01
N THR A 158 12.45 -4.23 -2.84
CA THR A 158 13.19 -5.28 -2.08
C THR A 158 12.32 -6.42 -1.57
N ILE A 159 10.99 -6.25 -1.47
CA ILE A 159 10.12 -7.34 -1.00
C ILE A 159 9.54 -8.09 -2.22
N GLY A 160 10.24 -9.14 -2.65
CA GLY A 160 9.58 -10.25 -3.34
C GLY A 160 8.57 -10.94 -2.40
N SER A 161 7.66 -11.76 -2.94
CA SER A 161 6.57 -12.35 -2.15
C SER A 161 7.04 -13.00 -0.84
N ILE A 162 6.37 -12.67 0.27
CA ILE A 162 6.60 -13.21 1.61
C ILE A 162 5.50 -14.21 1.90
N ASN A 163 5.81 -15.50 1.78
CA ASN A 163 4.88 -16.56 2.16
C ASN A 163 5.02 -16.89 3.65
N VAL A 164 3.90 -16.90 4.37
CA VAL A 164 3.86 -17.09 5.83
C VAL A 164 2.72 -18.02 6.22
N ALA A 165 2.93 -18.77 7.30
CA ALA A 165 1.88 -19.65 7.83
C ALA A 165 0.81 -18.84 8.60
N ASP A 166 1.22 -17.76 9.26
CA ASP A 166 0.37 -16.91 10.08
C ASP A 166 0.62 -15.44 9.72
N ILE A 167 -0.46 -14.74 9.35
CA ILE A 167 -0.46 -13.31 9.01
C ILE A 167 -0.69 -12.43 10.25
N GLY A 168 -1.12 -13.00 11.38
CA GLY A 168 -1.48 -12.30 12.60
C GLY A 168 -0.41 -11.32 13.12
N PRO A 169 0.89 -11.66 13.11
CA PRO A 169 1.94 -10.71 13.49
C PRO A 169 1.98 -9.45 12.60
N PHE A 170 1.72 -9.58 11.30
CA PHE A 170 1.67 -8.45 10.37
C PHE A 170 0.40 -7.62 10.57
N GLU A 171 -0.76 -8.27 10.75
CA GLU A 171 -2.01 -7.57 11.09
C GLU A 171 -1.86 -6.76 12.38
N LYS A 172 -1.28 -7.35 13.43
CA LYS A 172 -0.99 -6.65 14.67
C LYS A 172 -0.09 -5.43 14.45
N ALA A 173 0.93 -5.55 13.61
CA ALA A 173 1.82 -4.43 13.28
C ALA A 173 1.08 -3.29 12.56
N LEU A 174 0.13 -3.59 11.67
CA LEU A 174 -0.73 -2.60 11.03
C LEU A 174 -1.62 -1.88 12.06
N ILE A 175 -2.26 -2.62 12.97
CA ILE A 175 -3.11 -2.07 14.04
C ILE A 175 -2.30 -1.16 14.97
N ASP A 176 -1.11 -1.62 15.38
CA ASP A 176 -0.20 -0.86 16.24
C ASP A 176 0.29 0.42 15.54
N ALA A 177 0.62 0.33 14.25
CA ALA A 177 1.01 1.48 13.44
C ALA A 177 -0.13 2.48 13.32
N LYS A 178 -1.34 2.04 12.98
CA LYS A 178 -2.51 2.92 12.87
C LYS A 178 -2.76 3.68 14.17
N ARG A 179 -2.83 2.96 15.30
CA ARG A 179 -3.02 3.54 16.63
C ARG A 179 -1.93 4.55 16.99
N LYS A 180 -0.68 4.26 16.61
CA LYS A 180 0.44 5.18 16.88
C LYS A 180 0.38 6.42 15.99
N ILE A 181 -0.06 6.30 14.73
CA ILE A 181 -0.31 7.44 13.84
C ILE A 181 -1.43 8.32 14.40
N ASP A 182 -2.54 7.72 14.84
CA ASP A 182 -3.65 8.46 15.50
C ASP A 182 -3.13 9.34 16.64
N GLN A 183 -2.32 8.77 17.55
CA GLN A 183 -1.67 9.52 18.64
C GLN A 183 -0.71 10.64 18.19
N MET A 184 -0.16 10.55 16.98
CA MET A 184 0.75 11.56 16.42
C MET A 184 0.01 12.64 15.61
N MET A 185 -1.26 12.40 15.24
CA MET A 185 -2.13 13.37 14.58
C MET A 185 -2.97 14.16 15.59
N ASP A 186 -3.34 13.55 16.72
CA ASP A 186 -4.12 14.18 17.80
C ASP A 186 -3.28 15.09 18.72
N ARG A 187 -2.13 15.57 18.26
CA ARG A 187 -1.20 16.47 18.98
C ARG A 187 -0.89 17.71 18.18
#